data_AF-A0A8S1QRA5-F1
#
_entry.id   AF-A0A8S1QRA5-F1
#
_cell.length_a   1.000
_cell.length_b   1.000
_cell.length_c   1.000
_cell.angle_alpha   90.00
_cell.angle_beta   90.00
_cell.angle_gamma   90.00
#
_symmetry.space_group_name_H-M   'P 1'
#
loop_
_entity.id
_entity.type
_entity.pdbx_description
1 polymer ?
#
loop_
_entity_poly.entity_id
_entity_poly.type
_entity_poly.pdbx_seq_one_letter_code
_entity_poly.pdbx_strand_id
1 'polypeptide(L)'
;MNKKIINLQKIGKWIELSDRFWNESQIIYISGYNLFGEKKGRWDIIYQGKEIGGRLYNEQEYKSIKIGKWIELSVEFLSMNQVIYIGEYNKNGKKVCRWNIYFKEPYRNQEYKQIEEWENLGYLKEVVYIGEYNNEGHKIGRWDILFRGQQIGGGEYNQWKGRTRKIGQWIDIQDEFWVSSQITVHDKYNLNGQKIDQWNTEYKGKIIGGGSYDQQDGYTKKIGSWIEFLEEFKDWNQITYNGEYNQQGIKIGVWAEIDIKKNVVINQSKQYN
;
A
#
# COMPACT_ATOMS: atom_id res chain seq x y z
N MET A 1 -8.17 39.95 -29.08
CA MET A 1 -8.40 38.76 -29.94
C MET A 1 -8.42 37.53 -29.05
N ASN A 2 -9.56 36.87 -28.88
CA ASN A 2 -9.65 35.62 -28.11
C ASN A 2 -9.12 34.47 -28.96
N LYS A 3 -8.02 33.82 -28.54
CA LYS A 3 -7.52 32.60 -29.18
C LYS A 3 -8.52 31.47 -28.88
N LYS A 4 -9.24 31.03 -29.91
CA LYS A 4 -10.10 29.84 -29.86
C LYS A 4 -9.19 28.62 -29.68
N ILE A 5 -9.19 28.02 -28.49
CA ILE A 5 -8.51 26.74 -28.24
C ILE A 5 -9.29 25.67 -29.00
N ILE A 6 -8.69 25.12 -30.05
CA ILE A 6 -9.24 23.95 -30.75
C ILE A 6 -8.88 22.73 -29.91
N ASN A 7 -9.89 22.11 -29.31
CA ASN A 7 -9.70 20.88 -28.55
C ASN A 7 -9.54 19.73 -29.56
N LEU A 8 -8.30 19.29 -29.78
CA LEU A 8 -8.01 18.17 -30.68
C LEU A 8 -8.46 16.87 -30.00
N GLN A 9 -9.62 16.35 -30.40
CA GLN A 9 -10.17 15.11 -29.87
C GLN A 9 -9.60 13.89 -30.61
N LYS A 10 -9.17 12.88 -29.83
CA LYS A 10 -8.74 11.58 -30.35
C LYS A 10 -9.98 10.78 -30.76
N ILE A 11 -10.06 10.38 -32.04
CA ILE A 11 -11.13 9.52 -32.59
C ILE A 11 -10.45 8.35 -33.33
N GLY A 12 -10.93 7.12 -33.14
CA GLY A 12 -10.41 5.93 -33.86
C GLY A 12 -9.56 4.99 -33.01
N LYS A 13 -8.79 4.12 -33.65
CA LYS A 13 -7.78 3.25 -33.00
C LYS A 13 -6.56 4.06 -32.60
N TRP A 14 -6.05 3.85 -31.39
CA TRP A 14 -4.88 4.58 -30.90
C TRP A 14 -3.86 3.64 -30.30
N ILE A 15 -2.60 4.06 -30.46
CA ILE A 15 -1.47 3.55 -29.72
C ILE A 15 -1.10 4.65 -28.72
N GLU A 16 -1.08 4.30 -27.44
CA GLU A 16 -0.68 5.19 -26.36
C GLU A 16 0.59 4.67 -25.73
N LEU A 17 1.60 5.53 -25.66
CA LEU A 17 2.84 5.23 -24.95
C LEU A 17 2.62 5.51 -23.47
N SER A 18 3.16 4.66 -22.59
CA SER A 18 3.18 4.95 -21.16
C SER A 18 3.93 6.27 -20.89
N ASP A 19 3.55 6.99 -19.83
CA ASP A 19 4.30 8.16 -19.35
C ASP A 19 5.76 7.84 -18.99
N ARG A 20 6.07 6.55 -18.79
CA ARG A 20 7.42 6.02 -18.55
C ARG A 20 8.03 5.37 -19.78
N PHE A 21 7.55 5.67 -20.99
CA PHE A 21 8.05 5.04 -22.20
C PHE A 21 9.50 5.47 -22.49
N TRP A 22 10.42 4.56 -22.24
CA TRP A 22 11.87 4.72 -22.42
C TRP A 22 12.50 3.34 -22.69
N ASN A 23 13.82 3.29 -22.89
CA ASN A 23 14.53 2.07 -23.27
C ASN A 23 14.27 0.87 -22.33
N GLU A 24 14.02 1.11 -21.05
CA GLU A 24 13.80 0.07 -20.04
C GLU A 24 12.31 -0.22 -19.76
N SER A 25 11.39 0.56 -20.32
CA SER A 25 9.96 0.41 -20.13
C SER A 25 9.22 0.74 -21.42
N GLN A 26 9.32 -0.18 -22.39
CA GLN A 26 8.63 -0.09 -23.68
C GLN A 26 7.18 -0.56 -23.56
N ILE A 27 6.40 0.10 -22.70
CA ILE A 27 4.99 -0.23 -22.45
C ILE A 27 4.11 0.55 -23.42
N ILE A 28 3.38 -0.19 -24.24
CA ILE A 28 2.46 0.34 -25.23
C ILE A 28 1.05 -0.13 -24.88
N TYR A 29 0.09 0.80 -24.87
CA TYR A 29 -1.32 0.49 -24.76
C TYR A 29 -1.94 0.56 -26.16
N ILE A 30 -2.41 -0.58 -26.68
CA ILE A 30 -3.07 -0.64 -27.98
C ILE A 30 -4.58 -0.74 -27.78
N SER A 31 -5.32 0.17 -28.40
CA SER A 31 -6.77 0.25 -28.23
C SER A 31 -7.61 -0.33 -29.37
N GLY A 32 -8.83 -0.69 -28.99
CA GLY A 32 -10.02 -0.82 -29.83
C GLY A 32 -10.46 0.54 -30.40
N TYR A 33 -10.90 1.51 -29.58
CA TYR A 33 -11.28 2.87 -30.03
C TYR A 33 -11.19 3.94 -28.91
N ASN A 34 -10.88 5.19 -29.26
CA ASN A 34 -11.03 6.38 -28.41
C ASN A 34 -12.19 7.24 -28.94
N LEU A 35 -13.14 7.63 -28.07
CA LEU A 35 -14.26 8.50 -28.41
C LEU A 35 -14.25 9.69 -27.46
N PHE A 36 -13.94 10.88 -27.97
CA PHE A 36 -13.89 12.13 -27.21
C PHE A 36 -12.88 12.13 -26.04
N GLY A 37 -11.78 11.39 -26.15
CA GLY A 37 -10.76 11.27 -25.10
C GLY A 37 -10.93 10.02 -24.22
N GLU A 38 -12.09 9.37 -24.28
CA GLU A 38 -12.40 8.19 -23.46
C GLU A 38 -11.98 6.88 -24.15
N LYS A 39 -11.31 6.02 -23.38
CA LYS A 39 -10.91 4.65 -23.73
C LYS A 39 -12.14 3.74 -23.75
N LYS A 40 -12.46 3.17 -24.92
CA LYS A 40 -13.55 2.21 -25.11
C LYS A 40 -13.06 0.89 -25.71
N GLY A 41 -13.80 -0.18 -25.46
CA GLY A 41 -13.54 -1.51 -26.01
C GLY A 41 -12.33 -2.22 -25.41
N ARG A 42 -11.72 -3.13 -26.18
CA ARG A 42 -10.53 -3.88 -25.75
C ARG A 42 -9.30 -2.98 -25.77
N TRP A 43 -8.49 -3.07 -24.72
CA TRP A 43 -7.21 -2.40 -24.58
C TRP A 43 -6.18 -3.43 -24.18
N ASP A 44 -5.19 -3.63 -25.03
CA ASP A 44 -4.10 -4.57 -24.79
C ASP A 44 -2.88 -3.81 -24.28
N ILE A 45 -2.18 -4.40 -23.32
CA ILE A 45 -0.93 -3.89 -22.78
C ILE A 45 0.18 -4.71 -23.41
N ILE A 46 1.02 -4.05 -24.21
CA ILE A 46 2.14 -4.66 -24.89
C ILE A 46 3.43 -4.19 -24.25
N TYR A 47 4.30 -5.14 -23.96
CA TYR A 47 5.65 -4.89 -23.46
C TYR A 47 6.64 -5.67 -24.32
N GLN A 48 7.62 -4.98 -24.88
CA GLN A 48 8.63 -5.58 -25.79
C GLN A 48 7.99 -6.41 -26.92
N GLY A 49 6.89 -5.92 -27.50
CA GLY A 49 6.18 -6.58 -28.60
C GLY A 49 5.31 -7.78 -28.20
N LYS A 50 5.19 -8.10 -26.89
CA LYS A 50 4.31 -9.17 -26.39
C LYS A 50 3.13 -8.60 -25.60
N GLU A 51 1.92 -9.13 -25.83
CA GLU A 51 0.75 -8.83 -24.99
C GLU A 51 0.97 -9.42 -23.60
N ILE A 52 1.05 -8.55 -22.59
CA ILE A 52 1.23 -8.93 -21.18
C ILE A 52 0.00 -8.62 -20.33
N GLY A 53 -1.02 -7.97 -20.89
CA GLY A 53 -2.19 -7.59 -20.12
C GLY A 53 -3.20 -6.78 -20.89
N GLY A 54 -4.06 -6.07 -20.14
CA GLY A 54 -5.16 -5.30 -20.71
C GLY A 54 -6.39 -6.14 -21.05
N ARG A 55 -7.58 -5.52 -21.02
CA ARG A 55 -8.90 -6.17 -21.11
C ARG A 55 -9.93 -5.16 -21.65
N LEU A 56 -11.20 -5.30 -21.25
CA LEU A 56 -12.33 -4.53 -21.79
C LEU A 56 -12.67 -3.33 -20.91
N TYR A 57 -12.75 -2.16 -21.52
CA TYR A 57 -13.44 -1.01 -20.98
C TYR A 57 -14.93 -1.07 -21.35
N ASN A 58 -15.80 -0.71 -20.42
CA ASN A 58 -17.23 -0.55 -20.66
C ASN A 58 -17.48 0.64 -21.60
N GLU A 59 -18.45 0.52 -22.50
CA GLU A 59 -18.76 1.52 -23.52
C GLU A 59 -19.78 2.58 -23.09
N GLN A 60 -20.16 2.61 -21.80
CA GLN A 60 -21.08 3.60 -21.25
C GLN A 60 -20.66 5.04 -21.61
N GLU A 61 -21.65 5.88 -21.91
CA GLU A 61 -21.51 7.05 -22.79
C GLU A 61 -20.44 8.08 -22.40
N TYR A 62 -20.02 8.15 -21.12
CA TYR A 62 -19.23 9.29 -20.62
C TYR A 62 -18.03 8.94 -19.72
N LYS A 63 -17.64 7.67 -19.56
CA LYS A 63 -16.45 7.33 -18.75
C LYS A 63 -15.80 6.00 -19.13
N SER A 64 -14.48 6.02 -19.23
CA SER A 64 -13.62 4.84 -19.39
C SER A 64 -13.60 4.00 -18.10
N ILE A 65 -14.47 3.00 -18.01
CA ILE A 65 -14.59 2.14 -16.83
C ILE A 65 -14.03 0.75 -17.16
N LYS A 66 -12.99 0.30 -16.44
CA LYS A 66 -12.49 -1.08 -16.54
C LYS A 66 -13.55 -2.06 -16.04
N ILE A 67 -13.83 -3.14 -16.79
CA ILE A 67 -14.79 -4.17 -16.38
C ILE A 67 -14.25 -5.58 -16.62
N GLY A 68 -14.73 -6.55 -15.82
CA GLY A 68 -14.36 -7.96 -15.92
C GLY A 68 -12.94 -8.24 -15.43
N LYS A 69 -12.36 -9.37 -15.84
CA LYS A 69 -10.96 -9.69 -15.53
C LYS A 69 -10.07 -8.59 -16.09
N TRP A 70 -8.94 -8.29 -15.43
CA TRP A 70 -7.93 -7.30 -15.81
C TRP A 70 -6.54 -7.77 -15.42
N ILE A 71 -5.56 -7.38 -16.22
CA ILE A 71 -4.15 -7.43 -15.86
C ILE A 71 -3.65 -5.99 -15.83
N GLU A 72 -3.14 -5.55 -14.68
CA GLU A 72 -2.56 -4.23 -14.47
C GLU A 72 -1.08 -4.31 -14.22
N LEU A 73 -0.33 -3.29 -14.64
CA LEU A 73 1.07 -3.18 -14.32
C LEU A 73 1.25 -2.38 -13.03
N SER A 74 2.28 -2.67 -12.24
CA SER A 74 2.65 -1.79 -11.15
C SER A 74 3.15 -0.45 -11.65
N VAL A 75 3.01 0.58 -10.81
CA VAL A 75 3.56 1.92 -11.09
C VAL A 75 5.05 1.83 -11.43
N GLU A 76 5.78 0.93 -10.79
CA GLU A 76 7.21 0.68 -10.99
C GLU A 76 7.53 -0.39 -12.05
N PHE A 77 6.62 -0.65 -13.00
CA PHE A 77 6.88 -1.66 -14.03
C PHE A 77 8.06 -1.24 -14.94
N LEU A 78 9.18 -1.93 -14.76
CA LEU A 78 10.44 -1.72 -15.47
C LEU A 78 10.99 -3.07 -15.95
N SER A 79 11.98 -3.06 -16.85
CA SER A 79 12.69 -4.27 -17.29
C SER A 79 13.16 -5.14 -16.13
N MET A 80 13.64 -4.50 -15.06
CA MET A 80 14.10 -5.18 -13.84
C MET A 80 13.03 -5.42 -12.78
N ASN A 81 11.83 -4.86 -12.94
CA ASN A 81 10.75 -4.97 -11.95
C ASN A 81 9.40 -5.13 -12.65
N GLN A 82 9.12 -6.33 -13.16
CA GLN A 82 7.91 -6.60 -13.92
C GLN A 82 6.85 -7.21 -13.00
N VAL A 83 6.06 -6.37 -12.33
CA VAL A 83 4.94 -6.83 -11.49
C VAL A 83 3.61 -6.54 -12.14
N ILE A 84 2.80 -7.58 -12.27
CA ILE A 84 1.43 -7.49 -12.76
C ILE A 84 0.43 -7.92 -11.69
N TYR A 85 -0.74 -7.29 -11.72
CA TYR A 85 -1.89 -7.60 -10.87
C TYR A 85 -2.98 -8.18 -11.75
N ILE A 86 -3.43 -9.39 -11.45
CA ILE A 86 -4.53 -10.05 -12.15
C ILE A 86 -5.71 -10.14 -11.21
N GLY A 87 -6.83 -9.55 -11.59
CA GLY A 87 -8.06 -9.66 -10.81
C GLY A 87 -9.26 -9.20 -11.62
N GLU A 88 -10.35 -8.84 -10.94
CA GLU A 88 -11.61 -8.49 -11.58
C GLU A 88 -12.11 -7.10 -11.17
N TYR A 89 -12.70 -6.40 -12.12
CA TYR A 89 -13.42 -5.15 -11.93
C TYR A 89 -14.92 -5.40 -12.13
N ASN A 90 -15.75 -4.84 -11.25
CA ASN A 90 -17.19 -4.86 -11.44
C ASN A 90 -17.67 -3.83 -12.49
N LYS A 91 -18.97 -3.82 -12.78
CA LYS A 91 -19.62 -2.89 -13.72
C LYS A 91 -19.43 -1.39 -13.43
N ASN A 92 -18.99 -1.04 -12.21
CA ASN A 92 -18.75 0.33 -11.77
C ASN A 92 -17.26 0.72 -11.80
N GLY A 93 -16.37 -0.15 -12.31
CA GLY A 93 -14.93 0.11 -12.38
C GLY A 93 -14.20 -0.04 -11.06
N LYS A 94 -14.78 -0.80 -10.13
CA LYS A 94 -14.16 -1.07 -8.83
C LYS A 94 -13.59 -2.47 -8.79
N LYS A 95 -12.39 -2.62 -8.22
CA LYS A 95 -11.75 -3.92 -7.98
C LYS A 95 -12.64 -4.76 -7.08
N VAL A 96 -12.87 -6.02 -7.45
CA VAL A 96 -13.65 -7.00 -6.69
C VAL A 96 -12.89 -8.32 -6.62
N CYS A 97 -13.32 -9.20 -5.71
CA CYS A 97 -12.75 -10.53 -5.50
C CYS A 97 -11.25 -10.50 -5.11
N ARG A 98 -10.56 -11.63 -5.25
CA ARG A 98 -9.12 -11.79 -5.00
C ARG A 98 -8.31 -11.25 -6.19
N TRP A 99 -7.30 -10.43 -5.90
CA TRP A 99 -6.32 -9.97 -6.89
C TRP A 99 -5.00 -10.71 -6.67
N ASN A 100 -4.61 -11.48 -7.69
CA ASN A 100 -3.36 -12.22 -7.71
C ASN A 100 -2.24 -11.30 -8.22
N ILE A 101 -1.06 -11.43 -7.62
CA ILE A 101 0.12 -10.67 -8.01
C ILE A 101 1.09 -11.65 -8.65
N TYR A 102 1.67 -11.26 -9.78
CA TYR A 102 2.68 -12.02 -10.49
C TYR A 102 3.86 -11.10 -10.73
N PHE A 103 5.06 -11.67 -10.75
CA PHE A 103 6.27 -10.92 -11.05
C PHE A 103 7.20 -11.78 -11.92
N LYS A 104 8.13 -11.13 -12.60
CA LYS A 104 9.16 -11.78 -13.41
C LYS A 104 10.54 -11.35 -12.93
N GLU A 105 11.42 -12.33 -12.71
CA GLU A 105 12.81 -12.07 -12.30
C GLU A 105 13.64 -11.61 -13.51
N PRO A 106 14.43 -10.51 -13.41
CA PRO A 106 15.18 -9.94 -14.54
C PRO A 106 16.23 -10.87 -15.15
N TYR A 107 16.79 -11.78 -14.36
CA TYR A 107 17.97 -12.58 -14.75
C TYR A 107 17.64 -14.02 -15.11
N ARG A 108 16.38 -14.42 -15.01
CA ARG A 108 15.92 -15.72 -15.45
C ARG A 108 14.95 -15.46 -16.60
N ASN A 109 15.26 -15.94 -17.80
CA ASN A 109 14.35 -15.93 -18.96
C ASN A 109 13.13 -16.85 -18.72
N GLN A 110 12.45 -16.66 -17.58
CA GLN A 110 11.36 -17.48 -17.09
C GLN A 110 10.02 -16.78 -17.31
N GLU A 111 8.96 -17.57 -17.30
CA GLU A 111 7.57 -17.12 -17.33
C GLU A 111 7.21 -16.35 -16.05
N TYR A 112 6.11 -15.58 -16.09
CA TYR A 112 5.57 -14.95 -14.89
C TYR A 112 5.22 -16.03 -13.87
N LYS A 113 5.78 -15.92 -12.67
CA LYS A 113 5.42 -16.83 -11.58
C LYS A 113 4.21 -16.25 -10.86
N GLN A 114 3.17 -17.06 -10.76
CA GLN A 114 2.10 -16.76 -9.82
C GLN A 114 2.70 -16.81 -8.43
N ILE A 115 2.36 -15.80 -7.63
CA ILE A 115 2.66 -15.80 -6.21
C ILE A 115 1.71 -16.80 -5.51
N GLU A 116 1.92 -18.10 -5.76
CA GLU A 116 1.31 -19.24 -5.06
C GLU A 116 2.39 -20.20 -4.55
N GLU A 117 3.57 -20.26 -5.19
CA GLU A 117 4.73 -21.05 -4.76
C GLU A 117 5.92 -20.12 -4.47
N TRP A 118 6.29 -20.00 -3.19
CA TRP A 118 7.05 -18.86 -2.65
C TRP A 118 8.54 -19.09 -2.40
N GLU A 119 9.10 -20.25 -2.75
CA GLU A 119 10.43 -20.62 -2.25
C GLU A 119 11.63 -19.85 -2.84
N ASN A 120 11.47 -18.85 -3.73
CA ASN A 120 12.66 -18.31 -4.44
C ASN A 120 12.68 -16.82 -4.84
N LEU A 121 11.84 -15.94 -4.26
CA LEU A 121 11.55 -14.61 -4.83
C LEU A 121 12.21 -13.44 -4.08
N GLY A 122 13.46 -13.63 -3.68
CA GLY A 122 14.15 -12.80 -2.69
C GLY A 122 14.43 -11.33 -3.03
N TYR A 123 13.92 -10.75 -4.14
CA TYR A 123 14.47 -9.47 -4.61
C TYR A 123 13.53 -8.37 -5.10
N LEU A 124 12.24 -8.58 -5.43
CA LEU A 124 11.54 -7.54 -6.20
C LEU A 124 10.24 -6.95 -5.65
N LYS A 125 9.56 -7.60 -4.70
CA LYS A 125 8.61 -6.93 -3.80
C LYS A 125 8.58 -7.68 -2.50
N GLU A 126 9.19 -7.11 -1.47
CA GLU A 126 9.29 -7.85 -0.23
C GLU A 126 7.93 -7.93 0.45
N VAL A 127 7.11 -6.86 0.39
CA VAL A 127 5.79 -6.79 1.03
C VAL A 127 4.64 -7.03 0.05
N VAL A 128 3.72 -7.93 0.41
CA VAL A 128 2.47 -8.23 -0.32
C VAL A 128 1.27 -8.15 0.63
N TYR A 129 0.17 -7.57 0.16
CA TYR A 129 -1.10 -7.52 0.88
C TYR A 129 -2.10 -8.46 0.22
N ILE A 130 -2.67 -9.38 0.99
CA ILE A 130 -3.66 -10.36 0.52
C ILE A 130 -4.96 -10.14 1.28
N GLY A 131 -6.08 -10.11 0.57
CA GLY A 131 -7.39 -10.04 1.18
C GLY A 131 -8.49 -9.85 0.13
N GLU A 132 -9.69 -9.57 0.63
CA GLU A 132 -10.89 -9.47 -0.20
C GLU A 132 -11.42 -8.04 -0.28
N TYR A 133 -12.00 -7.72 -1.44
CA TYR A 133 -12.77 -6.50 -1.67
C TYR A 133 -14.24 -6.85 -1.87
N ASN A 134 -15.14 -6.05 -1.31
CA ASN A 134 -16.56 -6.17 -1.58
C ASN A 134 -16.94 -5.61 -2.97
N ASN A 135 -18.22 -5.70 -3.32
CA ASN A 135 -18.78 -5.16 -4.57
C ASN A 135 -18.69 -3.62 -4.71
N GLU A 136 -18.23 -2.91 -3.70
CA GLU A 136 -17.98 -1.46 -3.74
C GLU A 136 -16.50 -1.12 -3.74
N GLY A 137 -15.61 -2.10 -3.93
CA GLY A 137 -14.16 -1.90 -3.93
C GLY A 137 -13.55 -1.57 -2.57
N HIS A 138 -14.29 -1.83 -1.50
CA HIS A 138 -13.86 -1.64 -0.12
C HIS A 138 -13.25 -2.93 0.42
N LYS A 139 -12.11 -2.85 1.11
CA LYS A 139 -11.50 -4.01 1.79
C LYS A 139 -12.46 -4.56 2.85
N ILE A 140 -12.56 -5.87 2.93
CA ILE A 140 -13.39 -6.61 3.91
C ILE A 140 -12.65 -7.84 4.44
N GLY A 141 -13.10 -8.33 5.59
CA GLY A 141 -12.66 -9.59 6.15
C GLY A 141 -11.19 -9.58 6.55
N ARG A 142 -10.58 -10.76 6.57
CA ARG A 142 -9.17 -10.95 6.90
C ARG A 142 -8.29 -10.40 5.78
N TRP A 143 -7.26 -9.66 6.20
CA TRP A 143 -6.18 -9.19 5.35
C TRP A 143 -4.86 -9.61 5.97
N ASP A 144 -3.97 -10.16 5.15
CA ASP A 144 -2.65 -10.59 5.56
C ASP A 144 -1.59 -9.73 4.87
N ILE A 145 -0.52 -9.41 5.61
CA ILE A 145 0.68 -8.73 5.10
C ILE A 145 1.79 -9.77 5.11
N LEU A 146 2.28 -10.10 3.93
CA LEU A 146 3.37 -11.04 3.74
C LEU A 146 4.66 -10.30 3.44
N PHE A 147 5.76 -10.72 4.05
CA PHE A 147 7.12 -10.32 3.70
C PHE A 147 7.93 -11.55 3.32
N ARG A 148 8.44 -11.60 2.08
CA ARG A 148 9.18 -12.76 1.54
C ARG A 148 8.43 -14.09 1.72
N GLY A 149 7.11 -14.05 1.50
CA GLY A 149 6.22 -15.21 1.64
C GLY A 149 5.82 -15.55 3.07
N GLN A 150 6.44 -14.94 4.09
CA GLN A 150 6.06 -15.13 5.50
C GLN A 150 5.04 -14.08 5.93
N GLN A 151 3.99 -14.49 6.64
CA GLN A 151 3.08 -13.52 7.25
C GLN A 151 3.79 -12.72 8.35
N ILE A 152 3.86 -11.40 8.16
CA ILE A 152 4.43 -10.45 9.12
C ILE A 152 3.38 -9.50 9.71
N GLY A 153 2.17 -9.48 9.14
CA GLY A 153 1.10 -8.73 9.74
C GLY A 153 -0.26 -8.93 9.09
N GLY A 154 -1.12 -7.93 9.25
CA GLY A 154 -2.51 -7.97 8.83
C GLY A 154 -3.50 -7.88 9.99
N GLY A 155 -4.77 -8.07 9.67
CA GLY A 155 -5.88 -7.98 10.61
C GLY A 155 -7.21 -8.02 9.87
N GLU A 156 -8.28 -7.58 10.52
CA GLU A 156 -9.62 -7.61 9.95
C GLU A 156 -10.13 -6.22 9.56
N TYR A 157 -10.76 -6.14 8.40
CA TYR A 157 -11.53 -4.97 7.98
C TYR A 157 -13.04 -5.23 8.11
N ASN A 158 -13.74 -4.25 8.66
CA ASN A 158 -15.20 -4.16 8.58
C ASN A 158 -15.63 -3.01 7.67
N GLN A 159 -16.93 -3.01 7.35
CA GLN A 159 -17.57 -1.83 6.78
C GLN A 159 -18.53 -1.22 7.76
N TRP A 160 -18.37 0.09 7.94
CA TRP A 160 -19.28 0.91 8.72
C TRP A 160 -19.65 2.16 7.94
N LYS A 161 -20.94 2.31 7.64
CA LYS A 161 -21.48 3.46 6.88
C LYS A 161 -20.72 3.70 5.56
N GLY A 162 -20.47 2.64 4.80
CA GLY A 162 -19.81 2.71 3.49
C GLY A 162 -18.32 3.05 3.53
N ARG A 163 -17.65 2.92 4.69
CA ARG A 163 -16.20 3.11 4.83
C ARG A 163 -15.55 1.82 5.36
N THR A 164 -14.41 1.44 4.76
CA THR A 164 -13.53 0.39 5.29
C THR A 164 -12.86 0.86 6.58
N ARG A 165 -12.91 0.04 7.64
CA ARG A 165 -12.24 0.30 8.92
C ARG A 165 -11.53 -0.94 9.42
N LYS A 166 -10.32 -0.77 9.96
CA LYS A 166 -9.64 -1.83 10.72
C LYS A 166 -10.42 -2.11 11.99
N ILE A 167 -10.56 -3.37 12.37
CA ILE A 167 -11.19 -3.80 13.62
C ILE A 167 -10.35 -4.92 14.26
N GLY A 168 -10.47 -5.06 15.57
CA GLY A 168 -9.80 -6.12 16.31
C GLY A 168 -8.29 -5.94 16.35
N GLN A 169 -7.56 -7.06 16.45
CA GLN A 169 -6.11 -7.07 16.49
C GLN A 169 -5.53 -6.85 15.09
N TRP A 170 -4.49 -6.02 15.03
CA TRP A 170 -3.79 -5.65 13.80
C TRP A 170 -2.30 -5.66 14.03
N ILE A 171 -1.56 -6.08 13.01
CA ILE A 171 -0.12 -5.88 12.92
C ILE A 171 0.14 -5.08 11.64
N ASP A 172 0.48 -3.82 11.83
CA ASP A 172 0.86 -2.89 10.77
C ASP A 172 2.36 -2.90 10.50
N ILE A 173 2.74 -2.38 9.34
CA ILE A 173 4.13 -2.17 8.95
C ILE A 173 4.36 -0.67 8.70
N GLN A 174 5.59 -0.21 8.89
CA GLN A 174 5.97 1.16 8.50
C GLN A 174 6.02 1.33 6.98
N ASP A 175 5.79 2.53 6.46
CA ASP A 175 5.83 2.83 5.01
C ASP A 175 7.18 2.46 4.35
N GLU A 176 8.28 2.51 5.12
CA GLU A 176 9.62 2.10 4.70
C GLU A 176 9.98 0.67 5.19
N PHE A 177 9.04 -0.26 5.15
CA PHE A 177 9.34 -1.65 5.53
C PHE A 177 10.27 -2.31 4.50
N TRP A 178 11.51 -2.60 4.91
CA TRP A 178 12.56 -3.23 4.10
C TRP A 178 13.37 -4.21 4.95
N VAL A 179 14.28 -4.97 4.35
CA VAL A 179 15.24 -5.84 5.07
C VAL A 179 15.91 -5.16 6.27
N SER A 180 16.31 -3.90 6.12
CA SER A 180 17.01 -3.08 7.12
C SER A 180 16.08 -2.22 8.00
N SER A 181 14.77 -2.31 7.80
CA SER A 181 13.75 -1.64 8.61
C SER A 181 12.52 -2.53 8.70
N GLN A 182 12.59 -3.51 9.61
CA GLN A 182 11.50 -4.46 9.86
C GLN A 182 10.71 -4.02 11.08
N ILE A 183 10.08 -2.85 10.98
CA ILE A 183 9.24 -2.31 12.04
C ILE A 183 7.80 -2.77 11.84
N THR A 184 7.29 -3.51 12.82
CA THR A 184 5.88 -3.88 12.92
C THR A 184 5.23 -3.19 14.11
N VAL A 185 3.92 -2.97 14.00
CA VAL A 185 3.17 -2.21 14.98
C VAL A 185 1.92 -3.00 15.35
N HIS A 186 1.84 -3.41 16.62
CA HIS A 186 0.86 -4.34 17.13
C HIS A 186 -0.20 -3.58 17.91
N ASP A 187 -1.39 -3.54 17.33
CA ASP A 187 -2.44 -2.60 17.69
C ASP A 187 -3.77 -3.28 17.81
N LYS A 188 -4.68 -2.64 18.54
CA LYS A 188 -6.08 -3.05 18.59
C LYS A 188 -6.98 -1.90 18.18
N TYR A 189 -7.96 -2.22 17.35
CA TYR A 189 -8.95 -1.28 16.85
C TYR A 189 -10.35 -1.64 17.35
N ASN A 190 -11.11 -0.64 17.80
CA ASN A 190 -12.52 -0.80 18.12
C ASN A 190 -13.39 -0.88 16.85
N LEU A 191 -14.70 -1.11 16.99
CA LEU A 191 -15.64 -1.18 15.85
C LEU A 191 -15.76 0.12 15.05
N ASN A 192 -15.31 1.25 15.61
CA ASN A 192 -15.22 2.53 14.95
C ASN A 192 -13.87 2.76 14.26
N GLY A 193 -12.97 1.76 14.22
CA GLY A 193 -11.66 1.87 13.60
C GLY A 193 -10.69 2.78 14.35
N GLN A 194 -10.88 2.93 15.66
CA GLN A 194 -10.04 3.76 16.51
C GLN A 194 -9.12 2.88 17.35
N LYS A 195 -7.91 3.38 17.59
CA LYS A 195 -6.83 2.69 18.30
C LYS A 195 -7.15 2.62 19.80
N ILE A 196 -7.15 1.42 20.38
CA ILE A 196 -7.48 1.19 21.79
C ILE A 196 -6.44 0.30 22.45
N ASP A 197 -6.44 0.28 23.78
CA ASP A 197 -5.57 -0.53 24.62
C ASP A 197 -4.07 -0.22 24.41
N GLN A 198 -3.23 -1.24 24.57
CA GLN A 198 -1.79 -1.15 24.46
C GLN A 198 -1.35 -1.28 23.01
N TRP A 199 -0.37 -0.46 22.66
CA TRP A 199 0.28 -0.33 21.37
C TRP A 199 1.72 -0.77 21.53
N ASN A 200 2.16 -1.79 20.82
CA ASN A 200 3.55 -2.25 20.88
C ASN A 200 4.20 -2.07 19.52
N THR A 201 5.38 -1.47 19.49
CA THR A 201 6.19 -1.43 18.27
C THR A 201 7.35 -2.39 18.39
N GLU A 202 7.46 -3.27 17.42
CA GLU A 202 8.50 -4.27 17.33
C GLU A 202 9.45 -3.94 16.20
N TYR A 203 10.73 -4.23 16.41
CA TYR A 203 11.75 -4.19 15.39
C TYR A 203 12.48 -5.51 15.38
N LYS A 204 12.43 -6.22 14.24
CA LYS A 204 12.98 -7.57 14.08
C LYS A 204 12.48 -8.53 15.18
N GLY A 205 11.20 -8.44 15.54
CA GLY A 205 10.53 -9.28 16.54
C GLY A 205 10.84 -8.95 18.00
N LYS A 206 11.50 -7.82 18.28
CA LYS A 206 11.71 -7.33 19.65
C LYS A 206 10.89 -6.07 19.88
N ILE A 207 10.12 -6.02 20.96
CA ILE A 207 9.42 -4.81 21.39
C ILE A 207 10.47 -3.74 21.74
N ILE A 208 10.42 -2.63 21.02
CA ILE A 208 11.31 -1.49 21.19
C ILE A 208 10.56 -0.21 21.59
N GLY A 209 9.24 -0.24 21.61
CA GLY A 209 8.45 0.89 22.11
C GLY A 209 6.96 0.72 21.96
N GLY A 210 6.25 1.85 21.89
CA GLY A 210 4.79 1.91 21.99
C GLY A 210 4.31 2.60 23.27
N GLY A 211 3.07 2.36 23.64
CA GLY A 211 2.41 2.98 24.79
C GLY A 211 0.93 2.62 24.84
N SER A 212 0.11 3.42 25.52
CA SER A 212 -1.33 3.13 25.66
C SER A 212 -2.20 4.22 25.05
N TYR A 213 -3.32 3.80 24.47
CA TYR A 213 -4.39 4.69 24.04
C TYR A 213 -5.57 4.63 25.02
N ASP A 214 -6.11 5.80 25.34
CA ASP A 214 -7.39 5.93 26.03
C ASP A 214 -8.47 6.37 25.05
N GLN A 215 -9.69 5.88 25.26
CA GLN A 215 -10.86 6.22 24.47
C GLN A 215 -11.76 7.16 25.26
N GLN A 216 -11.72 8.45 24.91
CA GLN A 216 -12.53 9.49 25.56
C GLN A 216 -13.31 10.29 24.51
N ASP A 217 -14.60 10.50 24.74
CA ASP A 217 -15.50 11.31 23.90
C ASP A 217 -15.53 10.91 22.41
N GLY A 218 -15.33 9.62 22.14
CA GLY A 218 -15.28 9.11 20.77
C GLY A 218 -14.02 9.50 20.00
N TYR A 219 -12.93 9.85 20.69
CA TYR A 219 -11.58 10.01 20.14
C TYR A 219 -10.59 9.14 20.92
N THR A 220 -9.46 8.80 20.29
CA THR A 220 -8.40 8.00 20.92
C THR A 220 -7.17 8.85 21.11
N LYS A 221 -6.68 8.94 22.35
CA LYS A 221 -5.54 9.77 22.72
C LYS A 221 -4.44 8.90 23.31
N LYS A 222 -3.20 9.22 22.99
CA LYS A 222 -2.04 8.63 23.67
C LYS A 222 -2.07 9.06 25.14
N ILE A 223 -1.83 8.14 26.05
CA ILE A 223 -1.75 8.42 27.49
C ILE A 223 -0.57 7.67 28.12
N GLY A 224 -0.08 8.18 29.24
CA GLY A 224 0.95 7.53 30.06
C GLY A 224 2.32 7.52 29.38
N SER A 225 3.15 6.55 29.74
CA SER A 225 4.50 6.41 29.20
C SER A 225 4.48 5.93 27.74
N TRP A 226 5.31 6.55 26.92
CA TRP A 226 5.44 6.29 25.51
C TRP A 226 6.91 6.22 25.09
N ILE A 227 7.17 5.33 24.15
CA ILE A 227 8.42 5.25 23.41
C ILE A 227 8.08 5.40 21.93
N GLU A 228 8.53 6.51 21.33
CA GLU A 228 8.37 6.84 19.92
C GLU A 228 9.68 6.65 19.16
N PHE A 229 9.61 6.58 17.83
CA PHE A 229 10.78 6.36 16.98
C PHE A 229 11.04 7.59 16.12
N LEU A 230 12.31 7.79 15.79
CA LEU A 230 12.69 8.72 14.73
C LEU A 230 12.17 8.21 13.38
N GLU A 231 11.74 9.12 12.50
CA GLU A 231 11.16 8.79 11.18
C GLU A 231 12.06 7.86 10.35
N GLU A 232 13.38 8.02 10.48
CA GLU A 232 14.41 7.23 9.79
C GLU A 232 14.96 6.06 10.63
N PHE A 233 14.13 5.43 11.47
CA PHE A 233 14.57 4.29 12.28
C PHE A 233 15.01 3.11 11.40
N LYS A 234 16.30 2.77 11.44
CA LYS A 234 16.97 1.76 10.58
C LYS A 234 18.08 1.03 11.36
N ASP A 235 18.64 -0.03 10.77
CA ASP A 235 19.77 -0.80 11.34
C ASP A 235 20.94 0.05 11.88
N TRP A 236 21.24 1.18 11.22
CA TRP A 236 22.31 2.11 11.59
C TRP A 236 21.84 3.32 12.41
N ASN A 237 20.53 3.53 12.57
CA ASN A 237 19.95 4.68 13.25
C ASN A 237 18.76 4.23 14.11
N GLN A 238 19.03 3.80 15.34
CA GLN A 238 18.02 3.25 16.24
C GLN A 238 17.74 4.24 17.38
N ILE A 239 17.09 5.35 17.02
CA ILE A 239 16.80 6.45 17.95
C ILE A 239 15.34 6.38 18.39
N THR A 240 15.13 6.40 19.70
CA THR A 240 13.80 6.49 20.31
C THR A 240 13.64 7.73 21.16
N TYR A 241 12.40 8.15 21.35
CA TYR A 241 12.00 9.23 22.24
C TYR A 241 11.10 8.69 23.33
N ASN A 242 11.58 8.73 24.57
CA ASN A 242 10.87 8.21 25.73
C ASN A 242 10.30 9.39 26.52
N GLY A 243 9.01 9.36 26.83
CA GLY A 243 8.38 10.37 27.65
C GLY A 243 6.96 10.00 28.02
N GLU A 244 6.17 11.00 28.44
CA GLU A 244 4.81 10.78 28.91
C GLU A 244 3.80 11.69 28.20
N TYR A 245 2.59 11.17 28.07
CA TYR A 245 1.40 11.89 27.64
C TYR A 245 0.40 12.02 28.78
N ASN A 246 -0.18 13.22 28.93
CA ASN A 246 -1.32 13.42 29.84
C ASN A 246 -2.64 12.89 29.24
N GLN A 247 -3.73 13.00 30.01
CA GLN A 247 -5.08 12.56 29.59
C GLN A 247 -5.62 13.35 28.37
N GLN A 248 -5.06 14.53 28.10
CA GLN A 248 -5.40 15.34 26.92
C GLN A 248 -4.60 14.93 25.68
N GLY A 249 -3.66 13.97 25.79
CA GLY A 249 -2.79 13.56 24.69
C GLY A 249 -1.66 14.55 24.41
N ILE A 250 -1.30 15.38 25.39
CA ILE A 250 -0.20 16.34 25.30
C ILE A 250 1.05 15.74 25.93
N LYS A 251 2.20 15.90 25.26
CA LYS A 251 3.52 15.51 25.78
C LYS A 251 3.84 16.32 27.03
N ILE A 252 4.15 15.64 28.12
CA ILE A 252 4.49 16.27 29.40
C ILE A 252 5.84 15.80 29.93
N GLY A 253 6.39 16.54 30.87
CA GLY A 253 7.57 16.12 31.63
C GLY A 253 8.86 16.18 30.81
N VAL A 254 9.74 15.20 31.06
CA VAL A 254 11.03 15.09 30.37
C VAL A 254 10.92 14.06 29.26
N TRP A 255 11.31 14.46 28.06
CA TRP A 255 11.43 13.58 26.89
C TRP A 255 12.90 13.31 26.62
N ALA A 256 13.30 12.04 26.73
CA ALA A 256 14.66 11.58 26.52
C ALA A 256 14.82 10.99 25.12
N GLU A 257 15.80 11.48 24.37
CA GLU A 257 16.26 10.88 23.12
C GLU A 257 17.31 9.81 23.44
N ILE A 258 17.08 8.57 23.00
CA ILE A 258 17.88 7.40 23.37
C ILE A 258 18.36 6.68 22.11
N ASP A 259 19.67 6.43 22.03
CA ASP A 259 20.24 5.48 21.08
C ASP A 259 20.14 4.08 21.70
N ILE A 260 19.15 3.30 21.27
CA ILE A 260 18.88 1.99 21.88
C ILE A 260 19.95 0.95 21.55
N LYS A 261 20.76 1.17 20.50
CA LYS A 261 21.86 0.28 20.12
C LYS A 261 23.06 0.49 21.03
N LYS A 262 23.33 1.74 21.41
CA LYS A 262 24.38 2.11 22.36
C LYS A 262 23.91 2.10 23.82
N ASN A 263 22.60 2.07 24.04
CA ASN A 263 21.96 2.20 25.34
C ASN A 263 22.38 3.49 26.08
N VAL A 264 22.37 4.63 25.37
CA VAL A 264 22.74 5.94 25.93
C VAL A 264 21.67 6.99 25.66
N VAL A 265 21.44 7.86 26.64
CA VAL A 265 20.65 9.08 26.46
C VAL A 265 21.49 10.08 25.71
N ILE A 266 21.03 10.52 24.54
CA ILE A 266 21.69 11.51 23.70
C ILE A 266 21.31 12.92 24.15
N ASN A 267 20.02 13.14 24.41
CA ASN A 267 19.48 14.45 24.73
C ASN A 267 18.25 14.33 25.64
N GLN A 268 17.91 15.42 26.34
CA GLN A 268 16.69 15.54 27.11
C GLN A 268 16.05 16.91 26.86
N SER A 269 14.74 16.91 26.62
CA SER A 269 13.95 18.14 26.52
C SER A 269 12.85 18.16 27.56
N LYS A 270 12.60 19.32 28.16
CA LYS A 270 11.44 19.53 29.04
C LYS A 270 10.28 20.08 28.22
N GLN A 271 9.14 19.43 28.33
CA GLN A 271 7.89 19.86 27.74
C GLN A 271 7.04 20.51 28.84
N TYR A 272 6.64 21.76 28.62
CA TYR A 272 5.79 22.53 29.52
C TYR A 272 4.40 22.65 28.89
N ASN A 273 3.37 22.38 29.70
CA ASN A 273 1.97 22.60 29.32
C ASN A 273 1.59 24.08 29.48
#